data_AF-A0A6P0GMB6-F1
#
_entry.id   AF-A0A6P0GMB6-F1
#
_cell.length_a   1.000
_cell.length_b   1.000
_cell.length_c   1.000
_cell.angle_alpha   90.00
_cell.angle_beta   90.00
_cell.angle_gamma   90.00
#
_symmetry.space_group_name_H-M   'P 1'
#
loop_
_entity.id
_entity.type
_entity.pdbx_description
1 polymer ?
#
loop_
_entity_poly.entity_id
_entity_poly.type
_entity_poly.pdbx_seq_one_letter_code
_entity_poly.pdbx_strand_id
1 'polypeptide(L)'
;MLTGFAFGQVVLVVLGVLAVTGDLGGPMALASLAAVPRRTRLLAAKTAVVTVWAALLTALLAAADVLAARTLVAVPGGVPVTDPGVLRAAGLQVAGAALVTVLAAGLGAVLRSTAGAVGLGLALVFVGPPALALAGGELASRLSQALPALRVGEDAFLAVPTSWPVGLAVTVAWAVVAWALGAGLLERRDV
;
A
#
# COMPACT_ATOMS: atom_id res chain seq x y z
N MET A 1 12.55 -11.26 10.66
CA MET A 1 13.11 -11.22 9.29
C MET A 1 12.09 -10.65 8.30
N LEU A 2 11.51 -9.47 8.58
CA LEU A 2 10.45 -8.88 7.72
C LEU A 2 10.80 -7.48 7.17
N THR A 3 12.02 -6.98 7.42
CA THR A 3 12.47 -5.65 6.97
C THR A 3 12.46 -5.49 5.45
N GLY A 4 12.67 -6.58 4.70
CA GLY A 4 12.55 -6.58 3.23
C GLY A 4 11.17 -6.17 2.73
N PHE A 5 10.11 -6.40 3.51
CA PHE A 5 8.75 -6.03 3.13
C PHE A 5 8.57 -4.51 3.03
N ALA A 6 9.22 -3.72 3.89
CA ALA A 6 9.17 -2.26 3.82
C ALA A 6 9.62 -1.77 2.43
N PHE A 7 10.68 -2.36 1.88
CA PHE A 7 11.13 -2.06 0.52
C PHE A 7 10.20 -2.64 -0.55
N GLY A 8 9.58 -3.79 -0.32
CA GLY A 8 8.56 -4.35 -1.21
C GLY A 8 7.35 -3.41 -1.41
N GLN A 9 6.95 -2.68 -0.37
CA GLN A 9 5.85 -1.71 -0.47
C GLN A 9 6.15 -0.54 -1.43
N VAL A 10 7.42 -0.19 -1.67
CA VAL A 10 7.81 0.78 -2.72
C VAL A 10 7.41 0.27 -4.10
N VAL A 11 7.67 -1.02 -4.38
CA VAL A 11 7.26 -1.67 -5.64
C VAL A 11 5.73 -1.69 -5.76
N LEU A 12 5.02 -1.93 -4.65
CA LEU A 12 3.56 -1.91 -4.62
C LEU A 12 2.98 -0.52 -4.91
N VAL A 13 3.63 0.56 -4.45
CA VAL A 13 3.25 1.93 -4.81
C VAL A 13 3.38 2.13 -6.32
N VAL A 14 4.53 1.76 -6.89
CA VAL A 14 4.76 1.90 -8.34
C VAL A 14 3.74 1.08 -9.14
N LEU A 15 3.52 -0.17 -8.75
CA LEU A 15 2.55 -1.08 -9.38
C LEU A 15 1.12 -0.52 -9.32
N GLY A 16 0.68 -0.02 -8.16
CA GLY A 16 -0.64 0.58 -8.00
C GLY A 16 -0.84 1.83 -8.85
N VAL A 17 0.17 2.71 -8.92
CA VAL A 17 0.14 3.89 -9.80
C VAL A 17 0.08 3.48 -11.27
N LEU A 18 0.98 2.61 -11.71
CA LEU A 18 1.08 2.19 -13.12
C LEU A 18 -0.18 1.46 -13.60
N ALA A 19 -0.84 0.68 -12.74
CA ALA A 19 -2.09 0.01 -13.08
C ALA A 19 -3.20 1.01 -13.48
N VAL A 20 -3.15 2.24 -12.96
CA VAL A 20 -4.11 3.30 -13.30
C VAL A 20 -3.57 4.21 -14.41
N THR A 21 -2.30 4.62 -14.33
CA THR A 21 -1.74 5.60 -15.27
C THR A 21 -1.25 5.00 -16.59
N GLY A 22 -0.99 3.71 -16.66
CA GLY A 22 -0.48 3.02 -17.87
C GLY A 22 -1.40 3.12 -19.08
N ASP A 23 -2.70 3.29 -18.85
CA ASP A 23 -3.69 3.46 -19.91
C ASP A 23 -3.99 4.92 -20.22
N LEU A 24 -3.40 5.90 -19.52
CA LEU A 24 -3.73 7.33 -19.72
C LEU A 24 -3.06 7.96 -20.96
N GLY A 25 -2.35 7.19 -21.79
CA GLY A 25 -1.63 7.73 -22.96
C GLY A 25 -1.47 6.80 -24.17
N GLY A 26 -2.06 5.59 -24.16
CA GLY A 26 -1.93 4.62 -25.25
C GLY A 26 -3.23 4.40 -26.05
N PRO A 27 -3.16 3.81 -27.26
CA PRO A 27 -4.34 3.46 -28.08
C PRO A 27 -5.33 2.51 -27.35
N MET A 28 -4.89 1.83 -26.31
CA MET A 28 -5.67 0.95 -25.44
C MET A 28 -6.69 1.69 -24.55
N ALA A 29 -6.47 2.99 -24.29
CA ALA A 29 -7.42 3.85 -23.58
C ALA A 29 -8.72 4.02 -24.38
N LEU A 30 -8.60 4.24 -25.69
CA LEU A 30 -9.73 4.46 -26.59
C LEU A 30 -10.54 3.17 -26.79
N ALA A 31 -9.89 2.01 -26.88
CA ALA A 31 -10.56 0.71 -26.97
C ALA A 31 -11.33 0.34 -25.68
N SER A 32 -10.77 0.64 -24.51
CA SER A 32 -11.43 0.39 -23.21
C SER A 32 -12.60 1.35 -22.95
N LEU A 33 -12.46 2.62 -23.37
CA LEU A 33 -13.51 3.63 -23.26
C LEU A 33 -14.68 3.39 -24.22
N ALA A 34 -14.44 2.75 -25.36
CA ALA A 34 -15.51 2.33 -26.28
C ALA A 34 -16.36 1.17 -25.72
N ALA A 35 -15.80 0.36 -24.81
CA ALA A 35 -16.45 -0.83 -24.26
C ALA A 35 -17.13 -0.62 -22.90
N VAL A 36 -16.68 0.34 -22.08
CA VAL A 36 -17.23 0.59 -20.73
C VAL A 36 -17.55 2.08 -20.55
N PRO A 37 -18.83 2.49 -20.66
CA PRO A 37 -19.23 3.91 -20.53
C PRO A 37 -19.08 4.47 -19.10
N ARG A 38 -18.86 3.62 -18.08
CA ARG A 38 -18.72 4.03 -16.67
C ARG A 38 -17.27 3.95 -16.19
N ARG A 39 -16.58 5.10 -16.22
CA ARG A 39 -15.14 5.22 -15.91
C ARG A 39 -14.76 4.86 -14.47
N THR A 40 -15.65 5.06 -13.51
CA THR A 40 -15.44 4.61 -12.12
C THR A 40 -15.49 3.10 -11.96
N ARG A 41 -16.28 2.41 -12.79
CA ARG A 41 -16.33 0.94 -12.81
C ARG A 41 -15.02 0.34 -13.32
N LEU A 42 -14.41 0.98 -14.31
CA LEU A 42 -13.09 0.60 -14.81
C LEU A 42 -12.00 0.84 -13.75
N LEU A 43 -12.01 1.99 -13.08
CA LEU A 43 -11.08 2.26 -11.98
C LEU A 43 -11.21 1.21 -10.87
N ALA A 44 -12.44 0.90 -10.45
CA ALA A 44 -12.70 -0.12 -9.43
C ALA A 44 -12.21 -1.50 -9.85
N ALA A 45 -12.47 -1.92 -11.10
CA ALA A 45 -12.01 -3.20 -11.62
C ALA A 45 -10.47 -3.29 -11.64
N LYS A 46 -9.79 -2.27 -12.16
CA LYS A 46 -8.32 -2.22 -12.16
C LYS A 46 -7.73 -2.26 -10.77
N THR A 47 -8.28 -1.42 -9.88
CA THR A 47 -7.87 -1.37 -8.47
C THR A 47 -8.03 -2.74 -7.83
N ALA A 48 -9.19 -3.39 -8.03
CA ALA A 48 -9.45 -4.72 -7.48
C ALA A 48 -8.45 -5.76 -8.00
N VAL A 49 -8.20 -5.81 -9.31
CA VAL A 49 -7.26 -6.77 -9.91
C VAL A 49 -5.84 -6.57 -9.37
N VAL A 50 -5.33 -5.33 -9.38
CA VAL A 50 -3.97 -5.04 -8.92
C VAL A 50 -3.81 -5.27 -7.41
N THR A 51 -4.83 -4.93 -6.61
CA THR A 51 -4.82 -5.16 -5.17
C THR A 51 -4.90 -6.65 -4.82
N VAL A 52 -5.73 -7.43 -5.51
CA VAL A 52 -5.79 -8.89 -5.32
C VAL A 52 -4.45 -9.52 -5.68
N TRP A 53 -3.85 -9.13 -6.80
CA TRP A 53 -2.54 -9.63 -7.20
C TRP A 53 -1.44 -9.29 -6.18
N ALA A 54 -1.39 -8.03 -5.72
CA ALA A 54 -0.47 -7.59 -4.68
C ALA A 54 -0.65 -8.36 -3.36
N ALA A 55 -1.90 -8.59 -2.95
CA ALA A 55 -2.22 -9.34 -1.74
C ALA A 55 -1.79 -10.81 -1.85
N LEU A 56 -2.06 -11.47 -2.98
CA LEU A 56 -1.67 -12.86 -3.22
C LEU A 56 -0.16 -13.03 -3.25
N LEU A 57 0.56 -12.16 -3.96
CA LEU A 57 2.02 -12.18 -3.99
C LEU A 57 2.61 -11.96 -2.60
N THR A 58 2.08 -11.00 -1.85
CA THR A 58 2.53 -10.72 -0.48
C THR A 58 2.25 -11.90 0.45
N ALA A 59 1.08 -12.53 0.33
CA ALA A 59 0.73 -13.70 1.14
C ALA A 59 1.67 -14.88 0.84
N LEU A 60 2.00 -15.10 -0.44
CA LEU A 60 2.94 -16.14 -0.85
C LEU A 60 4.34 -15.86 -0.30
N LEU A 61 4.82 -14.62 -0.39
CA LEU A 61 6.12 -14.23 0.15
C LEU A 61 6.16 -14.31 1.67
N ALA A 62 5.09 -13.92 2.37
CA ALA A 62 4.99 -14.07 3.82
C ALA A 62 5.00 -15.54 4.24
N ALA A 63 4.29 -16.41 3.52
CA ALA A 63 4.33 -17.86 3.77
C ALA A 63 5.72 -18.45 3.52
N ALA A 64 6.40 -18.00 2.46
CA ALA A 64 7.77 -18.41 2.16
C ALA A 64 8.76 -17.95 3.23
N ASP A 65 8.62 -16.73 3.76
CA ASP A 65 9.46 -16.21 4.84
C ASP A 65 9.26 -16.99 6.14
N VAL A 66 8.01 -17.31 6.49
CA VAL A 66 7.71 -18.15 7.68
C VAL A 66 8.31 -19.56 7.54
N LEU A 67 8.22 -20.16 6.35
CA LEU A 67 8.84 -21.45 6.08
C LEU A 67 10.38 -21.38 6.15
N ALA A 68 10.97 -20.34 5.57
CA ALA A 68 12.42 -20.10 5.60
C ALA A 68 12.91 -19.84 7.03
N ALA A 69 12.16 -19.08 7.83
CA ALA A 69 12.46 -18.83 9.24
C ALA A 69 12.47 -20.13 10.05
N ARG A 70 11.55 -21.07 9.77
CA ARG A 70 11.52 -22.40 10.39
C ARG A 70 12.76 -23.24 10.06
N THR A 71 13.29 -23.16 8.84
CA THR A 71 14.37 -24.05 8.36
C THR A 71 15.76 -23.48 8.54
N LEU A 72 15.91 -22.16 8.44
CA LEU A 72 17.22 -21.48 8.41
C LEU A 72 17.60 -20.86 9.76
N VAL A 73 16.64 -20.62 10.68
CA VAL A 73 16.92 -20.01 11.98
C VAL A 73 16.90 -21.07 13.06
N ALA A 74 18.06 -21.36 13.64
CA ALA A 74 18.20 -22.24 14.80
C ALA A 74 17.73 -21.50 16.08
N VAL A 75 16.41 -21.41 16.29
CA VAL A 75 15.84 -20.91 17.54
C VAL A 75 15.58 -22.10 18.47
N PRO A 76 16.08 -22.11 19.73
CA PRO A 76 15.67 -23.08 20.73
C PRO A 76 14.13 -23.03 20.91
N GLY A 77 13.42 -24.08 20.50
CA GLY A 77 11.95 -24.15 20.52
C GLY A 77 11.25 -24.00 19.16
N GLY A 78 11.98 -23.68 18.09
CA GLY A 78 11.42 -23.50 16.74
C GLY A 78 10.52 -22.26 16.59
N VAL A 79 10.08 -21.97 15.36
CA VAL A 79 9.08 -20.90 15.09
C VAL A 79 7.70 -21.57 14.99
N PRO A 80 6.80 -21.40 15.98
CA PRO A 80 5.45 -21.95 15.91
C PRO A 80 4.65 -21.21 14.84
N VAL A 81 4.46 -21.86 13.69
CA VAL A 81 3.76 -21.30 12.51
C VAL A 81 2.29 -20.96 12.81
N THR A 82 1.70 -21.65 13.78
CA THR A 82 0.32 -21.42 14.24
C THR A 82 0.23 -20.40 15.37
N ASP A 83 1.34 -19.77 15.76
CA ASP A 83 1.32 -18.72 16.76
C ASP A 83 0.47 -17.54 16.26
N PRO A 84 -0.52 -17.08 17.04
CA PRO A 84 -1.32 -15.91 16.70
C PRO A 84 -0.49 -14.67 16.35
N GLY A 85 0.69 -14.48 16.94
CA GLY A 85 1.59 -13.37 16.63
C GLY A 85 2.16 -13.44 15.21
N VAL A 86 2.56 -14.64 14.76
CA VAL A 86 3.10 -14.87 13.41
C VAL A 86 1.99 -14.67 12.37
N LEU A 87 0.81 -15.28 12.62
CA LEU A 87 -0.34 -15.15 11.73
C LEU A 87 -0.84 -13.71 11.63
N ARG A 88 -0.86 -12.98 12.75
CA ARG A 88 -1.25 -11.57 12.77
C ARG A 88 -0.25 -10.71 11.98
N ALA A 89 1.05 -10.89 12.21
CA ALA A 89 2.08 -10.15 11.47
C ALA A 89 1.98 -10.39 9.96
N ALA A 90 1.80 -11.64 9.54
CA ALA A 90 1.60 -11.99 8.12
C ALA A 90 0.30 -11.39 7.56
N GLY A 91 -0.80 -11.45 8.31
CA GLY A 91 -2.08 -10.85 7.92
C GLY A 91 -2.00 -9.34 7.76
N LEU A 92 -1.34 -8.65 8.70
CA LEU A 92 -1.09 -7.21 8.63
C LEU A 92 -0.21 -6.82 7.46
N GLN A 93 0.74 -7.69 7.09
CA GLN A 93 1.60 -7.49 5.94
C GLN A 93 0.80 -7.53 4.63
N VAL A 94 -0.07 -8.54 4.46
CA VAL A 94 -0.97 -8.65 3.31
C VAL A 94 -1.96 -7.50 3.26
N ALA A 95 -2.55 -7.12 4.40
CA ALA A 95 -3.46 -5.99 4.48
C ALA A 95 -2.75 -4.67 4.13
N GLY A 96 -1.55 -4.45 4.66
CA GLY A 96 -0.72 -3.27 4.36
C GLY A 96 -0.35 -3.19 2.89
N ALA A 97 0.02 -4.30 2.26
CA ALA A 97 0.27 -4.38 0.82
C ALA A 97 -0.97 -3.97 0.01
N ALA A 98 -2.12 -4.57 0.31
CA ALA A 98 -3.38 -4.28 -0.37
C ALA A 98 -3.76 -2.80 -0.26
N LEU A 99 -3.72 -2.24 0.95
CA LEU A 99 -4.12 -0.86 1.20
C LEU A 99 -3.17 0.16 0.55
N VAL A 100 -1.85 -0.08 0.59
CA VAL A 100 -0.86 0.77 -0.09
C VAL A 100 -1.08 0.73 -1.60
N THR A 101 -1.40 -0.43 -2.18
CA THR A 101 -1.72 -0.52 -3.61
C THR A 101 -3.00 0.25 -3.96
N VAL A 102 -4.05 0.19 -3.12
CA VAL A 102 -5.29 0.99 -3.32
C VAL A 102 -5.00 2.49 -3.23
N LEU A 103 -4.24 2.91 -2.21
CA LEU A 103 -3.80 4.30 -2.04
C LEU A 103 -3.06 4.78 -3.30
N ALA A 104 -2.09 4.02 -3.77
CA ALA A 104 -1.31 4.33 -4.95
C ALA A 104 -2.15 4.42 -6.23
N ALA A 105 -3.10 3.51 -6.43
CA ALA A 105 -4.07 3.56 -7.52
C ALA A 105 -4.93 4.85 -7.46
N GLY A 106 -5.42 5.20 -6.26
CA GLY A 106 -6.15 6.44 -6.02
C GLY A 106 -5.33 7.69 -6.36
N LEU A 107 -4.08 7.75 -5.90
CA LEU A 107 -3.16 8.85 -6.25
C LEU A 107 -2.90 8.93 -7.76
N GLY A 108 -2.73 7.79 -8.44
CA GLY A 108 -2.63 7.72 -9.89
C GLY A 108 -3.85 8.33 -10.59
N ALA A 109 -5.05 8.03 -10.11
CA ALA A 109 -6.30 8.58 -10.62
C ALA A 109 -6.45 10.09 -10.37
N VAL A 110 -6.06 10.57 -9.18
CA VAL A 110 -6.12 11.99 -8.79
C VAL A 110 -5.15 12.83 -9.64
N LEU A 111 -3.87 12.43 -9.67
CA LEU A 111 -2.80 13.22 -10.27
C LEU A 111 -2.69 13.04 -11.79
N ARG A 112 -3.17 11.93 -12.36
CA ARG A 112 -3.05 11.60 -13.79
C ARG A 112 -1.62 11.70 -14.36
N SER A 113 -0.61 11.57 -13.49
CA SER A 113 0.80 11.62 -13.82
C SER A 113 1.52 10.52 -13.05
N THR A 114 2.19 9.61 -13.77
CA THR A 114 2.96 8.52 -13.14
C THR A 114 4.03 9.08 -12.21
N ALA A 115 4.83 10.04 -12.68
CA ALA A 115 5.92 10.61 -11.91
C ALA A 115 5.42 11.32 -10.63
N GLY A 116 4.36 12.13 -10.77
CA GLY A 116 3.77 12.83 -9.63
C GLY A 116 3.14 11.89 -8.61
N ALA A 117 2.37 10.90 -9.08
CA ALA A 117 1.68 9.95 -8.21
C ALA A 117 2.65 9.01 -7.48
N VAL A 118 3.70 8.52 -8.17
CA VAL A 118 4.75 7.73 -7.52
C VAL A 118 5.49 8.60 -6.50
N GLY A 119 5.93 9.79 -6.88
CA GLY A 119 6.65 10.70 -5.97
C GLY A 119 5.85 11.01 -4.70
N LEU A 120 4.57 11.34 -4.84
CA LEU A 120 3.70 11.60 -3.69
C LEU A 120 3.41 10.34 -2.86
N GLY A 121 3.18 9.20 -3.51
CA GLY A 121 2.96 7.92 -2.81
C GLY A 121 4.16 7.54 -1.96
N LEU A 122 5.38 7.67 -2.50
CA LEU A 122 6.61 7.41 -1.75
C LEU A 122 6.85 8.44 -0.64
N ALA A 123 6.54 9.72 -0.90
CA ALA A 123 6.64 10.76 0.11
C ALA A 123 5.69 10.49 1.29
N LEU A 124 4.45 10.06 1.04
CA LEU A 124 3.47 9.81 2.10
C LEU A 124 3.75 8.55 2.90
N VAL A 125 4.16 7.47 2.22
CA VAL A 125 4.21 6.13 2.81
C VAL A 125 5.62 5.79 3.34
N PHE A 126 6.67 6.15 2.59
CA PHE A 126 8.05 5.73 2.86
C PHE A 126 8.90 6.82 3.51
N VAL A 127 8.88 8.04 2.97
CA VAL A 127 9.80 9.11 3.38
C VAL A 127 9.23 9.95 4.52
N GLY A 128 7.97 10.36 4.42
CA GLY A 128 7.32 11.30 5.32
C GLY A 128 7.28 10.85 6.78
N PRO A 129 6.77 9.64 7.09
CA PRO A 129 6.66 9.20 8.49
C PRO A 129 8.02 9.11 9.20
N PRO A 130 9.08 8.49 8.61
CA PRO A 130 10.41 8.50 9.20
C PRO A 130 11.04 9.89 9.30
N ALA A 131 10.89 10.74 8.28
CA ALA A 131 11.42 12.09 8.31
C ALA A 131 10.80 12.93 9.45
N LEU A 132 9.49 12.80 9.68
CA LEU A 132 8.80 13.46 10.78
C LEU A 132 9.18 12.88 12.14
N ALA A 133 9.44 11.57 12.22
CA ALA A 133 9.95 10.95 13.44
C ALA A 133 11.34 11.51 13.81
N LEU A 134 12.21 11.68 12.81
CA LEU A 134 13.55 12.25 12.98
C LEU A 134 13.54 13.75 13.31
N ALA A 135 12.58 14.50 12.76
CA ALA A 135 12.44 15.93 13.05
C ALA A 135 12.18 16.20 14.54
N GLY A 136 11.53 15.25 15.23
CA GLY A 136 11.27 15.33 16.66
C GLY A 136 10.22 16.38 17.04
N GLY A 137 9.84 16.38 18.32
CA GLY A 137 8.77 17.23 18.84
C GLY A 137 7.37 16.60 18.73
N GLU A 138 6.45 17.17 19.49
CA GLU A 138 5.10 16.61 19.65
C GLU A 138 4.28 16.67 18.36
N LEU A 139 4.30 17.82 17.67
CA LEU A 139 3.57 18.00 16.42
C LEU A 139 4.08 17.07 15.31
N ALA A 140 5.40 16.98 15.12
CA ALA A 140 5.99 16.11 14.11
C ALA A 140 5.68 14.65 14.40
N SER A 141 5.69 14.26 15.68
CA SER A 141 5.33 12.90 16.10
C SER A 141 3.87 12.58 15.77
N ARG A 142 2.94 13.49 16.09
CA ARG A 142 1.51 13.32 15.74
C ARG A 142 1.31 13.23 14.22
N LEU A 143 2.02 14.03 13.44
CA LEU A 143 1.97 13.98 11.98
C LEU A 143 2.54 12.67 11.43
N SER A 144 3.65 12.18 11.98
CA SER A 144 4.24 10.88 11.61
C SER A 144 3.24 9.74 11.83
N GLN A 145 2.53 9.75 12.96
CA GLN A 145 1.49 8.77 13.29
C GLN A 145 0.23 8.88 12.42
N ALA A 146 -0.05 10.07 11.86
CA ALA A 146 -1.19 10.33 11.00
C ALA A 146 -0.96 10.00 9.52
N LEU A 147 0.28 9.67 9.14
CA LEU A 147 0.62 9.23 7.79
C LEU A 147 0.48 7.70 7.63
N PRO A 148 0.24 7.21 6.39
CA PRO A 148 0.10 5.78 6.11
C PRO A 148 1.48 5.11 6.07
N ALA A 149 2.16 5.06 7.22
CA ALA A 149 3.52 4.58 7.34
C ALA A 149 3.65 3.10 6.96
N LEU A 150 4.78 2.76 6.36
CA LEU A 150 5.17 1.36 6.16
C LEU A 150 5.18 0.60 7.48
N ARG A 151 4.74 -0.66 7.43
CA ARG A 151 4.70 -1.53 8.60
C ARG A 151 5.36 -2.87 8.32
N VAL A 152 6.08 -3.34 9.32
CA VAL A 152 6.75 -4.63 9.32
C VAL A 152 6.09 -5.47 10.41
N GLY A 153 5.09 -6.27 10.01
CA GLY A 153 4.20 -6.92 10.95
C GLY A 153 3.40 -5.90 11.77
N GLU A 154 3.58 -5.93 13.08
CA GLU A 154 2.89 -5.01 14.01
C GLU A 154 3.61 -3.67 14.15
N ASP A 155 4.85 -3.51 13.70
CA ASP A 155 5.65 -2.33 13.98
C ASP A 155 5.69 -1.33 12.82
N ALA A 156 5.74 -0.05 13.14
CA ALA A 156 5.98 1.01 12.16
C ALA A 156 7.47 1.02 11.77
N PHE A 157 7.75 1.04 10.46
CA PHE A 157 9.13 0.99 9.96
C PHE A 157 9.77 2.38 10.04
N LEU A 158 10.77 2.55 10.90
CA LEU A 158 11.54 3.79 11.10
C LEU A 158 10.71 5.05 11.41
N ALA A 159 9.45 4.88 11.78
CA ALA A 159 8.51 5.97 12.09
C ALA A 159 8.14 5.97 13.57
N VAL A 160 7.39 6.98 14.01
CA VAL A 160 6.92 7.03 15.40
C VAL A 160 6.03 5.81 15.67
N PRO A 161 6.28 5.03 16.75
CA PRO A 161 5.49 3.86 17.07
C PRO A 161 3.99 4.18 17.21
N THR A 162 3.18 3.28 16.66
CA THR A 162 1.72 3.27 16.78
C THR A 162 1.27 1.84 16.97
N SER A 163 0.17 1.64 17.70
CA SER A 163 -0.44 0.31 17.77
C SER A 163 -0.89 -0.12 16.37
N TRP A 164 -0.81 -1.43 16.08
CA TRP A 164 -1.19 -1.96 14.78
C TRP A 164 -2.63 -1.60 14.36
N PRO A 165 -3.65 -1.53 15.25
CA PRO A 165 -5.00 -1.15 14.82
C PRO A 165 -5.07 0.31 14.37
N VAL A 166 -4.36 1.20 15.07
CA VAL A 166 -4.32 2.63 14.72
C VAL A 166 -3.60 2.82 13.40
N GLY A 167 -2.44 2.20 13.23
CA GLY A 167 -1.70 2.25 11.96
C GLY A 167 -2.52 1.72 10.78
N LEU A 168 -3.23 0.60 10.97
CA LEU A 168 -4.12 0.05 9.95
C LEU A 168 -5.27 1.02 9.62
N ALA A 169 -5.92 1.59 10.64
CA ALA A 169 -7.01 2.53 10.46
C ALA A 169 -6.57 3.79 9.69
N VAL A 170 -5.39 4.33 10.00
CA VAL A 170 -4.79 5.45 9.27
C VAL A 170 -4.57 5.09 7.81
N THR A 171 -3.96 3.94 7.51
CA THR A 171 -3.73 3.49 6.13
C THR A 171 -5.04 3.25 5.37
N VAL A 172 -6.06 2.69 6.02
CA VAL A 172 -7.42 2.55 5.44
C VAL A 172 -8.00 3.92 5.10
N ALA A 173 -7.94 4.88 6.02
CA ALA A 173 -8.46 6.23 5.80
C ALA A 173 -7.80 6.89 4.58
N TRP A 174 -6.46 6.83 4.50
CA TRP A 174 -5.71 7.36 3.36
C TRP A 174 -6.08 6.66 2.05
N ALA A 175 -6.15 5.32 2.04
CA ALA A 175 -6.50 4.54 0.85
C ALA A 175 -7.92 4.89 0.35
N VAL A 176 -8.90 4.93 1.26
CA VAL A 176 -10.30 5.27 0.93
C VAL A 176 -10.41 6.71 0.42
N VAL A 177 -9.79 7.67 1.10
CA VAL A 177 -9.85 9.09 0.71
C VAL A 177 -9.20 9.30 -0.66
N ALA A 178 -7.99 8.80 -0.88
CA ALA A 178 -7.30 8.95 -2.15
C ALA A 178 -8.07 8.30 -3.30
N TRP A 179 -8.63 7.11 -3.07
CA TRP A 179 -9.41 6.40 -4.07
C TRP A 179 -10.74 7.11 -4.38
N ALA A 180 -11.47 7.55 -3.36
CA ALA A 180 -12.73 8.28 -3.52
C ALA A 180 -12.54 9.62 -4.24
N LEU A 181 -11.47 10.37 -3.89
CA LEU A 181 -11.09 11.59 -4.61
C LEU A 181 -10.76 11.29 -6.07
N GLY A 182 -10.01 10.23 -6.34
CA GLY A 182 -9.67 9.80 -7.70
C GLY A 182 -10.93 9.46 -8.52
N ALA A 183 -11.83 8.68 -7.94
CA ALA A 183 -13.11 8.31 -8.56
C ALA A 183 -13.99 9.55 -8.84
N GLY A 184 -14.16 10.44 -7.86
CA GLY A 184 -14.98 11.64 -8.02
C GLY A 184 -14.40 12.65 -9.02
N LEU A 185 -13.07 12.80 -9.08
CA LEU A 185 -12.41 13.66 -10.06
C LEU A 185 -12.50 13.08 -11.48
N LEU A 186 -12.53 11.75 -11.64
CA LEU A 186 -12.78 11.13 -12.94
C LEU A 186 -14.19 11.46 -13.44
N GLU A 187 -15.22 11.31 -12.59
CA GLU A 187 -16.61 11.61 -13.00
C GLU A 187 -16.81 13.08 -13.38
N ARG A 188 -16.24 14.02 -12.59
CA ARG A 188 -16.43 15.46 -12.83
C ARG A 188 -15.70 16.00 -14.06
N ARG A 189 -14.61 15.36 -14.48
CA ARG A 189 -13.77 15.82 -15.60
C ARG A 189 -14.24 15.30 -16.95
N ASP A 190 -15.25 14.41 -16.96
CA ASP A 190 -15.78 13.76 -18.16
C ASP A 190 -17.22 14.22 -18.48
N VAL A 191 -17.70 15.24 -17.76
CA VAL A 191 -18.88 16.07 -18.09
C VAL A 191 -18.39 17.34 -18.76
#